data_AF-A0A9E3JB07-F1
#
_entry.id   AF-A0A9E3JB07-F1
#
_cell.length_a   1.000
_cell.length_b   1.000
_cell.length_c   1.000
_cell.angle_alpha   90.00
_cell.angle_beta   90.00
_cell.angle_gamma   90.00
#
_symmetry.space_group_name_H-M   'P 1'
#
loop_
_entity.id
_entity.type
_entity.pdbx_description
1 polymer ?
#
loop_
_entity_poly.entity_id
_entity_poly.type
_entity_poly.pdbx_seq_one_letter_code
_entity_poly.pdbx_strand_id
1 'polypeptide(L)'
;DDSAAVVDIELYGKDGALDSTLGEGITVAPHSSDPILLSTLTDEKQENLTVHVNVRSGRVGAAVQALDDKLGGDWLAASTDPSGSLVLPGIPKDATAVRLVAFTPSDSDADLKVQLASPSGLITPAGNETLHVKAGMTTSADLGDVTRGEAGSLVLTPTDTSVPVVAALRVVRGKGADQETAFIPATRPVGTRATVADNSAKGTTLSLTAPTRAATVKVTASAGSEGGEAVSKTFTLKAGTTENVEAPTPTGLKGTYALTVEHVSGGPVYGARTLAANADGVPGFTIQALPDDRGMVAVPEADQDLSVLQK
;
A
#
# COMPACT_ATOMS: atom_id res chain seq x y z
N ASP A 1 4.86 -19.19 -11.21
CA ASP A 1 3.89 -20.04 -11.90
C ASP A 1 4.66 -21.13 -12.62
N ASP A 2 4.06 -22.29 -12.86
CA ASP A 2 4.68 -23.42 -13.57
C ASP A 2 4.59 -23.24 -15.10
N SER A 3 3.69 -22.36 -15.56
CA SER A 3 3.57 -21.92 -16.95
C SER A 3 4.22 -20.56 -17.16
N ALA A 4 4.74 -20.33 -18.37
CA ALA A 4 5.19 -19.00 -18.77
C ALA A 4 4.00 -18.02 -18.76
N ALA A 5 4.31 -16.75 -18.53
CA ALA A 5 3.34 -15.66 -18.65
C ALA A 5 3.70 -14.77 -19.84
N VAL A 6 2.69 -14.19 -20.47
CA VAL A 6 2.87 -13.18 -21.52
C VAL A 6 2.24 -11.89 -21.03
N VAL A 7 3.03 -10.82 -21.01
CA VAL A 7 2.62 -9.53 -20.45
C VAL A 7 2.87 -8.40 -21.44
N ASP A 8 2.02 -7.38 -21.37
CA ASP A 8 2.24 -6.08 -22.00
C ASP A 8 2.40 -5.01 -20.92
N ILE A 9 3.21 -3.99 -21.21
CA ILE A 9 3.46 -2.84 -20.34
C ILE A 9 3.06 -1.59 -21.10
N GLU A 10 1.98 -0.96 -20.64
CA GLU A 10 1.47 0.31 -21.14
C GLU A 10 1.91 1.44 -20.20
N LEU A 11 2.30 2.57 -20.78
CA LEU A 11 2.84 3.71 -20.07
C LEU A 11 1.96 4.94 -20.32
N TYR A 12 1.62 5.68 -19.27
CA TYR A 12 0.82 6.90 -19.37
C TYR A 12 1.50 8.06 -18.63
N GLY A 13 1.76 9.14 -19.37
CA GLY A 13 2.30 10.40 -18.86
C GLY A 13 1.22 11.47 -18.69
N LYS A 14 1.66 12.71 -18.48
CA LYS A 14 0.77 13.87 -18.31
C LYS A 14 -0.04 14.21 -19.57
N ASP A 15 0.45 13.82 -20.74
CA ASP A 15 -0.15 14.11 -22.04
C ASP A 15 -0.92 12.92 -22.62
N GLY A 16 -0.99 11.80 -21.89
CA GLY A 16 -1.71 10.60 -22.31
C GLY A 16 -0.82 9.36 -22.38
N ALA A 17 -1.25 8.38 -23.19
CA ALA A 17 -0.46 7.18 -23.49
C ALA A 17 0.87 7.55 -24.16
N LEU A 18 1.94 6.85 -23.77
CA LEU A 18 3.26 7.00 -24.35
C LEU A 18 3.50 5.84 -25.31
N ASP A 19 4.01 6.17 -26.50
CA ASP A 19 4.37 5.15 -27.49
C ASP A 19 5.50 4.26 -26.95
N SER A 20 5.27 2.95 -26.98
CA SER A 20 6.24 1.93 -26.63
C SER A 20 6.11 0.75 -27.57
N THR A 21 7.18 0.40 -28.28
CA THR A 21 7.24 -0.82 -29.12
C THR A 21 7.89 -2.00 -28.41
N LEU A 22 8.55 -1.74 -27.27
CA LEU A 22 9.28 -2.73 -26.48
C LEU A 22 8.48 -3.27 -25.29
N GLY A 23 7.31 -2.68 -25.03
CA GLY A 23 6.44 -3.07 -23.92
C GLY A 23 5.51 -4.24 -24.21
N GLU A 24 5.39 -4.73 -25.46
CA GLU A 24 4.41 -5.74 -25.83
C GLU A 24 4.99 -7.16 -25.90
N GLY A 25 4.18 -8.16 -25.53
CA GLY A 25 4.49 -9.58 -25.74
C GLY A 25 5.68 -10.11 -24.94
N ILE A 26 6.01 -9.47 -23.82
CA ILE A 26 7.11 -9.87 -22.96
C ILE A 26 6.78 -11.23 -22.36
N THR A 27 7.65 -12.22 -22.58
CA THR A 27 7.50 -13.56 -22.04
C THR A 27 8.28 -13.69 -20.75
N VAL A 28 7.59 -13.94 -19.65
CA VAL A 28 8.20 -14.25 -18.34
C VAL A 28 8.22 -15.75 -18.15
N ALA A 29 9.41 -16.31 -17.95
CA ALA A 29 9.57 -17.76 -17.78
C ALA A 29 8.96 -18.27 -16.45
N PRO A 30 8.61 -19.56 -16.36
CA PRO A 30 8.20 -20.18 -15.10
C PRO A 30 9.25 -19.98 -14.01
N HIS A 31 8.80 -19.69 -12.79
CA HIS A 31 9.66 -19.46 -11.61
C HIS A 31 10.79 -18.43 -11.81
N SER A 32 10.67 -17.51 -12.78
CA SER A 32 11.65 -16.46 -13.02
C SER A 32 11.10 -15.07 -12.70
N SER A 33 11.97 -14.07 -12.81
CA SER A 33 11.61 -12.66 -12.75
C SER A 33 12.47 -11.93 -13.77
N ASP A 34 11.83 -11.10 -14.61
CA ASP A 34 12.52 -10.36 -15.66
C ASP A 34 12.49 -8.86 -15.33
N PRO A 35 13.63 -8.26 -14.93
CA PRO A 35 13.71 -6.84 -14.68
C PRO A 35 13.71 -6.06 -16.00
N ILE A 36 12.83 -5.07 -16.10
CA ILE A 36 12.71 -4.21 -17.29
C ILE A 36 12.96 -2.77 -16.88
N LEU A 37 13.89 -2.12 -17.56
CA LEU A 37 14.21 -0.73 -17.30
C LEU A 37 13.18 0.16 -18.01
N LEU A 38 12.37 0.90 -17.24
CA LEU A 38 11.31 1.74 -17.82
C LEU A 38 11.83 2.81 -18.79
N SER A 39 13.08 3.27 -18.63
CA SER A 39 13.70 4.24 -19.54
C SER A 39 14.04 3.67 -20.92
N THR A 40 13.92 2.35 -21.12
CA THR A 40 14.05 1.75 -22.46
C THR A 40 12.70 1.59 -23.14
N LEU A 41 11.59 1.84 -22.44
CA LEU A 41 10.23 1.71 -22.99
C LEU A 41 9.68 3.02 -23.55
N THR A 42 10.31 4.15 -23.26
CA THR A 42 9.94 5.46 -23.78
C THR A 42 11.18 6.34 -23.93
N ASP A 43 11.23 7.15 -25.00
CA ASP A 43 12.30 8.11 -25.25
C ASP A 43 12.14 9.40 -24.43
N GLU A 44 10.96 9.62 -23.84
CA GLU A 44 10.64 10.83 -23.11
C GLU A 44 10.76 10.64 -21.60
N LYS A 45 11.53 11.53 -20.95
CA LYS A 45 11.61 11.55 -19.50
C LYS A 45 10.30 12.07 -18.90
N GLN A 46 9.62 11.21 -18.15
CA GLN A 46 8.41 11.56 -17.42
C GLN A 46 8.73 11.85 -15.95
N GLU A 47 8.17 12.93 -15.41
CA GLU A 47 8.24 13.21 -13.97
C GLU A 47 7.26 12.34 -13.18
N ASN A 48 6.06 12.14 -13.73
CA ASN A 48 5.00 11.30 -13.17
C ASN A 48 4.55 10.32 -14.24
N LEU A 49 4.48 9.05 -13.88
CA LEU A 49 4.23 7.96 -14.81
C LEU A 49 3.25 6.98 -14.18
N THR A 50 2.23 6.57 -14.93
CA THR A 50 1.40 5.42 -14.61
C THR A 50 1.84 4.26 -15.48
N VAL A 51 2.05 3.11 -14.86
CA VAL A 51 2.42 1.86 -15.53
C VAL A 51 1.27 0.89 -15.38
N HIS A 52 0.74 0.41 -16.49
CA HIS A 52 -0.29 -0.62 -16.53
C HIS A 52 0.31 -1.91 -17.09
N VAL A 53 0.33 -2.96 -16.27
CA VAL A 53 0.84 -4.28 -16.66
C VAL A 53 -0.36 -5.17 -16.99
N ASN A 54 -0.53 -5.47 -18.28
CA ASN A 54 -1.58 -6.35 -18.77
C ASN A 54 -1.03 -7.78 -18.88
N VAL A 55 -1.73 -8.75 -18.28
CA VAL A 55 -1.33 -10.16 -18.33
C VAL A 55 -2.24 -10.89 -19.31
N ARG A 56 -1.72 -11.21 -20.50
CA ARG A 56 -2.47 -11.96 -21.53
C ARG A 56 -2.67 -13.42 -21.16
N SER A 57 -1.68 -14.01 -20.50
CA SER A 57 -1.72 -15.40 -20.06
C SER A 57 -0.75 -15.64 -18.90
N GLY A 58 -1.00 -16.67 -18.10
CA GLY A 58 -0.21 -16.98 -16.90
C GLY A 58 -0.53 -16.04 -15.74
N ARG A 59 0.35 -16.01 -14.73
CA ARG A 59 0.27 -15.11 -13.57
C ARG A 59 1.62 -14.50 -13.28
N VAL A 60 1.62 -13.20 -13.05
CA VAL A 60 2.81 -12.44 -12.61
C VAL A 60 2.46 -11.58 -11.41
N GLY A 61 3.45 -11.34 -10.55
CA GLY A 61 3.47 -10.18 -9.66
C GLY A 61 4.28 -9.08 -10.33
N ALA A 62 3.80 -7.84 -10.28
CA ALA A 62 4.51 -6.69 -10.81
C ALA A 62 4.78 -5.69 -9.69
N ALA A 63 5.99 -5.14 -9.67
CA ALA A 63 6.39 -4.05 -8.79
C ALA A 63 7.37 -3.16 -9.56
N VAL A 64 7.35 -1.87 -9.25
CA VAL A 64 8.27 -0.89 -9.82
C VAL A 64 9.33 -0.56 -8.77
N GLN A 65 10.60 -0.68 -9.13
CA GLN A 65 11.69 -0.13 -8.33
C GLN A 65 11.95 1.30 -8.81
N ALA A 66 11.74 2.29 -7.94
CA ALA A 66 12.02 3.68 -8.25
C ALA A 66 13.24 4.14 -7.46
N LEU A 67 14.29 4.54 -8.17
CA LEU A 67 15.58 4.94 -7.61
C LEU A 67 15.90 6.37 -8.06
N ASP A 68 16.33 7.20 -7.12
CA ASP A 68 16.82 8.56 -7.35
C ASP A 68 18.13 8.77 -6.57
N ASP A 69 19.16 9.27 -7.25
CA ASP A 69 20.49 9.46 -6.67
C ASP A 69 20.52 10.44 -5.48
N LYS A 70 19.48 11.25 -5.30
CA LYS A 70 19.39 12.28 -4.25
C LYS A 70 18.26 12.02 -3.26
N LEU A 71 17.13 11.54 -3.74
CA LEU A 71 15.92 11.34 -2.93
C LEU A 71 15.81 9.92 -2.36
N GLY A 72 16.72 9.02 -2.74
CA GLY A 72 16.71 7.62 -2.35
C GLY A 72 15.78 6.79 -3.24
N GLY A 73 15.28 5.67 -2.73
CA GLY A 73 14.46 4.77 -3.53
C GLY A 73 13.81 3.64 -2.75
N ASP A 74 12.67 3.19 -3.26
CA ASP A 74 11.87 2.12 -2.67
C ASP A 74 11.08 1.40 -3.77
N TRP A 75 10.43 0.32 -3.38
CA TRP A 75 9.53 -0.44 -4.23
C TRP A 75 8.11 0.13 -4.17
N LEU A 76 7.51 0.33 -5.34
CA LEU A 76 6.08 0.58 -5.50
C LEU A 76 5.40 -0.72 -5.92
N ALA A 77 4.60 -1.28 -5.01
CA ALA A 77 3.69 -2.38 -5.34
C ALA A 77 2.49 -1.88 -6.17
N ALA A 78 1.81 -2.81 -6.83
CA ALA A 78 0.58 -2.50 -7.57
C ALA A 78 -0.48 -1.85 -6.66
N SER A 79 -1.17 -0.85 -7.21
CA SER A 79 -2.39 -0.30 -6.62
C SER A 79 -3.49 -1.36 -6.57
N THR A 80 -4.46 -1.16 -5.69
CA THR A 80 -5.77 -1.81 -5.78
C THR A 80 -6.40 -1.56 -7.16
N ASP A 81 -7.33 -2.44 -7.52
CA ASP A 81 -8.18 -2.30 -8.70
C ASP A 81 -8.82 -0.90 -8.77
N PRO A 82 -9.00 -0.33 -9.98
CA PRO A 82 -9.60 0.98 -10.16
C PRO A 82 -10.94 1.12 -9.43
N SER A 83 -11.09 2.18 -8.64
CA SER A 83 -12.27 2.41 -7.80
C SER A 83 -12.56 3.91 -7.68
N GLY A 84 -13.82 4.28 -7.45
CA GLY A 84 -14.20 5.68 -7.26
C GLY A 84 -13.74 6.27 -5.93
N SER A 85 -13.54 5.44 -4.90
CA SER A 85 -12.93 5.85 -3.63
C SER A 85 -11.66 5.05 -3.37
N LEU A 86 -10.61 5.72 -2.90
CA LEU A 86 -9.29 5.14 -2.64
C LEU A 86 -8.78 5.55 -1.26
N VAL A 87 -7.96 4.70 -0.66
CA VAL A 87 -7.25 4.98 0.59
C VAL A 87 -5.79 4.60 0.42
N LEU A 88 -4.91 5.53 0.77
CA LEU A 88 -3.44 5.40 0.71
C LEU A 88 -2.90 5.52 2.16
N PRO A 89 -2.79 4.38 2.89
CA PRO A 89 -2.58 4.41 4.32
C PRO A 89 -1.12 4.62 4.76
N GLY A 90 -0.93 5.26 5.91
CA GLY A 90 0.34 5.23 6.65
C GLY A 90 1.40 6.23 6.20
N ILE A 91 1.00 7.45 5.85
CA ILE A 91 1.91 8.59 5.68
C ILE A 91 2.57 8.88 7.04
N PRO A 92 3.91 8.76 7.16
CA PRO A 92 4.61 8.99 8.42
C PRO A 92 4.52 10.44 8.86
N LYS A 93 4.46 10.65 10.18
CA LYS A 93 4.31 11.98 10.81
C LYS A 93 5.42 12.98 10.46
N ASP A 94 6.58 12.48 10.06
CA ASP A 94 7.79 13.23 9.71
C ASP A 94 8.04 13.27 8.19
N ALA A 95 7.01 13.00 7.38
CA ALA A 95 7.06 13.24 5.95
C ALA A 95 7.29 14.74 5.68
N THR A 96 8.32 15.05 4.89
CA THR A 96 8.67 16.44 4.54
C THR A 96 8.06 16.85 3.20
N ALA A 97 7.75 15.89 2.34
CA ALA A 97 6.98 16.10 1.12
C ALA A 97 6.17 14.86 0.76
N VAL A 98 4.93 15.06 0.35
CA VAL A 98 4.07 14.02 -0.22
C VAL A 98 3.60 14.47 -1.59
N ARG A 99 3.76 13.60 -2.58
CA ARG A 99 3.23 13.80 -3.94
C ARG A 99 2.22 12.72 -4.25
N LEU A 100 1.01 13.12 -4.62
CA LEU A 100 -0.04 12.23 -5.11
C LEU A 100 0.09 12.09 -6.63
N VAL A 101 0.02 10.87 -7.13
CA VAL A 101 -0.09 10.55 -8.55
C VAL A 101 -1.35 9.70 -8.75
N ALA A 102 -2.19 10.07 -9.70
CA ALA A 102 -3.46 9.41 -9.99
C ALA A 102 -3.72 9.28 -11.49
N PHE A 103 -4.49 8.27 -11.85
CA PHE A 103 -4.86 7.97 -13.23
C PHE A 103 -6.25 7.31 -13.28
N THR A 104 -7.05 7.67 -14.28
CA THR A 104 -8.32 7.00 -14.58
C THR A 104 -8.17 6.19 -15.87
N PRO A 105 -8.42 4.86 -15.85
CA PRO A 105 -8.53 4.07 -17.07
C PRO A 105 -9.88 4.26 -17.78
N SER A 106 -10.76 5.11 -17.25
CA SER A 106 -12.07 5.42 -17.86
C SER A 106 -11.94 6.48 -18.96
N ASP A 107 -12.89 6.48 -19.89
CA ASP A 107 -13.04 7.49 -20.94
C ASP A 107 -13.63 8.83 -20.42
N SER A 108 -13.88 8.91 -19.11
CA SER A 108 -14.43 10.08 -18.43
C SER A 108 -13.43 10.61 -17.41
N ASP A 109 -13.39 11.94 -17.27
CA ASP A 109 -12.64 12.62 -16.22
C ASP A 109 -13.20 12.28 -14.83
N ALA A 110 -12.33 12.29 -13.82
CA ALA A 110 -12.68 12.04 -12.43
C ALA A 110 -12.35 13.27 -11.57
N ASP A 111 -13.34 13.78 -10.85
CA ASP A 111 -13.13 14.81 -9.84
C ASP A 111 -13.15 14.18 -8.44
N LEU A 112 -12.01 14.26 -7.76
CA LEU A 112 -11.79 13.66 -6.46
C LEU A 112 -11.61 14.73 -5.39
N LYS A 113 -12.32 14.59 -4.28
CA LYS A 113 -12.00 15.28 -3.04
C LYS A 113 -10.78 14.60 -2.41
N VAL A 114 -9.83 15.40 -1.97
CA VAL A 114 -8.61 14.94 -1.30
C VAL A 114 -8.71 15.24 0.19
N GLN A 115 -8.62 14.21 1.03
CA GLN A 115 -8.68 14.37 2.49
C GLN A 115 -7.56 13.59 3.16
N LEU A 116 -7.01 14.13 4.25
CA LEU A 116 -6.09 13.45 5.14
C LEU A 116 -6.87 12.97 6.38
N ALA A 117 -6.95 11.67 6.60
CA ALA A 117 -7.36 11.09 7.87
C ALA A 117 -6.20 11.19 8.86
N SER A 118 -6.27 12.09 9.84
CA SER A 118 -5.31 12.28 10.92
C SER A 118 -5.79 11.60 12.22
N PRO A 119 -5.04 11.64 13.33
CA PRO A 119 -5.53 11.14 14.62
C PRO A 119 -6.73 11.92 15.16
N SER A 120 -6.92 13.17 14.71
CA SER A 120 -8.00 14.06 15.13
C SER A 120 -9.22 14.05 14.21
N GLY A 121 -9.09 13.54 12.98
CA GLY A 121 -10.20 13.37 12.03
C GLY A 121 -9.80 13.61 10.58
N LEU A 122 -10.80 13.76 9.71
CA LEU A 122 -10.56 14.11 8.30
C LEU A 122 -10.29 15.61 8.15
N ILE A 123 -9.15 15.92 7.55
CA ILE A 123 -8.69 17.29 7.26
C ILE A 123 -8.58 17.44 5.75
N THR A 124 -8.95 18.60 5.22
CA THR A 124 -8.72 18.93 3.81
C THR A 124 -7.40 19.67 3.66
N PRO A 125 -6.43 19.15 2.88
CA PRO A 125 -5.17 19.85 2.62
C PRO A 125 -5.40 21.17 1.88
N ALA A 126 -4.88 22.28 2.43
CA ALA A 126 -5.04 23.59 1.82
C ALA A 126 -4.36 23.67 0.45
N GLY A 127 -5.07 24.20 -0.55
CA GLY A 127 -4.60 24.32 -1.94
C GLY A 127 -4.60 23.01 -2.73
N ASN A 128 -5.04 21.91 -2.12
CA ASN A 128 -5.21 20.60 -2.74
C ASN A 128 -6.53 19.97 -2.28
N GLU A 129 -7.61 20.76 -2.23
CA GLU A 129 -8.92 20.32 -1.75
C GLU A 129 -9.56 19.30 -2.70
N THR A 130 -9.32 19.47 -4.00
CA THR A 130 -9.79 18.61 -5.07
C THR A 130 -8.67 18.27 -6.05
N LEU A 131 -8.81 17.13 -6.71
CA LEU A 131 -7.94 16.66 -7.78
C LEU A 131 -8.80 16.32 -8.99
N HIS A 132 -8.55 16.99 -10.10
CA HIS A 132 -9.19 16.70 -11.39
C HIS A 132 -8.27 15.79 -12.21
N VAL A 133 -8.67 14.54 -12.40
CA VAL A 133 -7.92 13.51 -13.14
C VAL A 133 -8.54 13.36 -14.52
N LYS A 134 -7.81 13.73 -15.56
CA LYS A 134 -8.29 13.62 -16.94
C LYS A 134 -8.26 12.18 -17.44
N ALA A 135 -9.25 11.82 -18.25
CA ALA A 135 -9.33 10.53 -18.93
C ALA A 135 -8.01 10.20 -19.66
N GLY A 136 -7.43 9.03 -19.37
CA GLY A 136 -6.22 8.55 -20.05
C GLY A 136 -4.92 9.33 -19.74
N MET A 137 -4.92 10.29 -18.82
CA MET A 137 -3.75 11.10 -18.46
C MET A 137 -3.33 10.92 -17.01
N THR A 138 -2.02 10.82 -16.77
CA THR A 138 -1.47 10.81 -15.41
C THR A 138 -1.49 12.22 -14.81
N THR A 139 -2.15 12.36 -13.67
CA THR A 139 -2.28 13.61 -12.94
C THR A 139 -1.47 13.54 -11.65
N SER A 140 -0.82 14.64 -11.24
CA SER A 140 -0.11 14.72 -9.97
C SER A 140 -0.46 15.96 -9.16
N ALA A 141 -0.39 15.87 -7.84
CA ALA A 141 -0.54 16.99 -6.91
C ALA A 141 0.55 16.95 -5.83
N ASP A 142 1.20 18.08 -5.59
CA ASP A 142 2.18 18.24 -4.52
C ASP A 142 1.48 18.68 -3.23
N LEU A 143 1.43 17.78 -2.25
CA LEU A 143 0.77 18.00 -0.96
C LEU A 143 1.72 18.57 0.11
N GLY A 144 3.04 18.56 -0.16
CA GLY A 144 4.07 19.04 0.78
C GLY A 144 4.10 18.24 2.09
N ASP A 145 4.46 18.89 3.19
CA ASP A 145 4.30 18.36 4.55
C ASP A 145 2.82 18.43 4.95
N VAL A 146 2.04 17.50 4.39
CA VAL A 146 0.60 17.40 4.63
C VAL A 146 0.29 16.90 6.05
N THR A 147 1.22 16.14 6.65
CA THR A 147 1.08 15.52 7.97
C THR A 147 1.24 16.48 9.13
N ARG A 148 2.04 17.55 8.97
CA ARG A 148 2.26 18.58 10.00
C ARG A 148 2.65 18.01 11.38
N GLY A 149 3.40 16.90 11.40
CA GLY A 149 3.83 16.23 12.63
C GLY A 149 2.89 15.15 13.16
N GLU A 150 1.77 14.87 12.49
CA GLU A 150 0.82 13.79 12.82
C GLU A 150 0.74 12.77 11.68
N ALA A 151 0.89 11.48 12.00
CA ALA A 151 0.78 10.44 10.98
C ALA A 151 -0.65 10.41 10.43
N GLY A 152 -0.80 10.11 9.15
CA GLY A 152 -2.11 10.15 8.51
C GLY A 152 -2.21 9.24 7.30
N SER A 153 -3.38 9.24 6.68
CA SER A 153 -3.66 8.46 5.48
C SER A 153 -4.45 9.30 4.52
N LEU A 154 -4.13 9.23 3.23
CA LEU A 154 -4.89 9.96 2.23
C LEU A 154 -6.15 9.18 1.87
N VAL A 155 -7.28 9.88 1.82
CA VAL A 155 -8.59 9.37 1.43
C VAL A 155 -9.05 10.19 0.24
N LEU A 156 -9.28 9.50 -0.87
CA LEU A 156 -9.81 10.08 -2.10
C LEU A 156 -11.26 9.61 -2.28
N THR A 157 -12.17 10.54 -2.49
CA THR A 157 -13.61 10.25 -2.71
C THR A 157 -14.12 11.10 -3.85
N PRO A 158 -15.08 10.63 -4.66
CA PRO A 158 -15.62 11.42 -5.76
C PRO A 158 -16.32 12.66 -5.24
N THR A 159 -16.19 13.80 -5.93
CA THR A 159 -16.98 15.01 -5.62
C THR A 159 -18.41 14.91 -6.12
N ASP A 160 -18.63 14.15 -7.19
CA ASP A 160 -19.92 13.98 -7.86
C ASP A 160 -20.10 12.55 -8.40
N THR A 161 -19.71 12.29 -9.65
CA THR A 161 -19.86 11.01 -10.32
C THR A 161 -18.67 10.13 -10.00
N SER A 162 -18.95 8.92 -9.53
CA SER A 162 -17.90 7.95 -9.23
C SER A 162 -17.28 7.43 -10.52
N VAL A 163 -16.05 7.86 -10.82
CA VAL A 163 -15.22 7.34 -11.92
C VAL A 163 -14.09 6.49 -11.34
N PRO A 164 -13.81 5.28 -11.87
CA PRO A 164 -12.72 4.44 -11.39
C PRO A 164 -11.35 5.10 -11.56
N VAL A 165 -10.58 5.17 -10.48
CA VAL A 165 -9.23 5.76 -10.45
C VAL A 165 -8.27 4.78 -9.78
N VAL A 166 -7.00 4.85 -10.14
CA VAL A 166 -5.87 4.29 -9.38
C VAL A 166 -4.98 5.43 -8.90
N ALA A 167 -4.31 5.24 -7.76
CA ALA A 167 -3.43 6.27 -7.21
C ALA A 167 -2.30 5.67 -6.37
N ALA A 168 -1.20 6.42 -6.27
CA ALA A 168 -0.11 6.16 -5.35
C ALA A 168 0.47 7.47 -4.80
N LEU A 169 1.13 7.39 -3.65
CA LEU A 169 1.91 8.49 -3.09
C LEU A 169 3.39 8.21 -3.25
N ARG A 170 4.16 9.25 -3.53
CA ARG A 170 5.58 9.34 -3.20
C ARG A 170 5.72 10.13 -1.91
N VAL A 171 6.36 9.55 -0.91
CA VAL A 171 6.59 10.16 0.40
C VAL A 171 8.08 10.34 0.61
N VAL A 172 8.51 11.58 0.88
CA VAL A 172 9.89 11.92 1.20
C VAL A 172 10.00 12.19 2.70
N ARG A 173 11.02 11.62 3.35
CA ARG A 173 11.43 11.93 4.72
C ARG A 173 12.86 12.48 4.72
N GLY A 174 13.25 13.10 5.83
CA GLY A 174 14.60 13.64 5.99
C GLY A 174 14.83 14.97 5.26
N LYS A 175 16.09 15.43 5.27
CA LYS A 175 16.53 16.72 4.72
C LYS A 175 17.93 16.62 4.12
N GLY A 176 18.21 17.41 3.09
CA GLY A 176 19.54 17.49 2.50
C GLY A 176 20.00 16.14 1.94
N ALA A 177 21.17 15.66 2.38
CA ALA A 177 21.72 14.38 1.94
C ALA A 177 21.09 13.17 2.65
N ASP A 178 20.34 13.38 3.73
CA ASP A 178 19.69 12.32 4.51
C ASP A 178 18.22 12.12 4.08
N GLN A 179 17.90 12.42 2.82
CA GLN A 179 16.57 12.22 2.27
C GLN A 179 16.39 10.78 1.82
N GLU A 180 15.19 10.25 2.06
CA GLU A 180 14.77 8.95 1.59
C GLU A 180 13.32 9.02 1.13
N THR A 181 12.95 8.17 0.19
CA THR A 181 11.63 8.09 -0.42
C THR A 181 11.02 6.72 -0.21
N ALA A 182 9.72 6.68 0.08
CA ALA A 182 8.91 5.47 0.03
C ALA A 182 7.64 5.70 -0.79
N PHE A 183 7.01 4.61 -1.21
CA PHE A 183 5.77 4.68 -1.99
C PHE A 183 4.60 4.05 -1.24
N ILE A 184 3.41 4.65 -1.40
CA ILE A 184 2.16 4.14 -0.81
C ILE A 184 1.14 3.98 -1.93
N PRO A 185 0.89 2.77 -2.43
CA PRO A 185 -0.22 2.55 -3.36
C PRO A 185 -1.57 2.68 -2.65
N ALA A 186 -2.61 3.04 -3.39
CA ALA A 186 -3.97 2.82 -2.91
C ALA A 186 -4.20 1.32 -2.70
N THR A 187 -4.85 0.97 -1.59
CA THR A 187 -4.98 -0.43 -1.17
C THR A 187 -6.41 -0.82 -0.86
N ARG A 188 -6.69 -2.12 -0.91
CA ARG A 188 -7.93 -2.70 -0.36
C ARG A 188 -7.90 -2.63 1.16
N PRO A 189 -9.07 -2.66 1.84
CA PRO A 189 -9.10 -2.82 3.28
C PRO A 189 -8.51 -4.17 3.70
N VAL A 190 -8.19 -4.28 4.99
CA VAL A 190 -7.69 -5.50 5.66
C VAL A 190 -8.60 -6.71 5.45
N GLY A 191 -9.89 -6.50 5.13
CA GLY A 191 -10.84 -7.60 4.87
C GLY A 191 -11.02 -8.48 6.10
N THR A 192 -10.94 -9.80 5.94
CA THR A 192 -10.96 -10.75 7.07
C THR A 192 -9.67 -10.62 7.88
N ARG A 193 -8.52 -10.62 7.21
CA ARG A 193 -7.21 -10.41 7.83
C ARG A 193 -6.16 -9.94 6.84
N ALA A 194 -5.15 -9.26 7.35
CA ALA A 194 -3.94 -8.90 6.61
C ALA A 194 -2.71 -9.23 7.45
N THR A 195 -1.69 -9.83 6.85
CA THR A 195 -0.48 -10.27 7.56
C THR A 195 0.77 -9.67 6.92
N VAL A 196 1.69 -9.16 7.75
CA VAL A 196 3.02 -8.71 7.33
C VAL A 196 4.09 -9.38 8.18
N ALA A 197 5.05 -10.04 7.54
CA ALA A 197 6.16 -10.74 8.17
C ALA A 197 7.40 -9.84 8.28
N ASP A 198 8.39 -10.26 9.06
CA ASP A 198 9.68 -9.57 9.23
C ASP A 198 9.58 -8.23 9.99
N ASN A 199 8.79 -8.22 11.05
CA ASN A 199 8.79 -7.15 12.04
C ASN A 199 9.91 -7.40 13.05
N SER A 200 10.50 -6.33 13.56
CA SER A 200 11.55 -6.41 14.58
C SER A 200 11.11 -5.67 15.84
N ALA A 201 11.80 -5.90 16.96
CA ALA A 201 11.49 -5.23 18.23
C ALA A 201 11.53 -3.68 18.12
N LYS A 202 12.23 -3.15 17.12
CA LYS A 202 12.38 -1.70 16.87
C LYS A 202 12.18 -1.40 15.39
N GLY A 203 11.84 -0.14 15.07
CA GLY A 203 11.75 0.30 13.68
C GLY A 203 10.48 -0.15 12.94
N THR A 204 9.57 -0.88 13.59
CA THR A 204 8.24 -1.20 13.05
C THR A 204 7.20 -0.23 13.60
N THR A 205 6.44 0.41 12.71
CA THR A 205 5.25 1.20 13.06
C THR A 205 4.05 0.68 12.29
N LEU A 206 2.98 0.33 13.00
CA LEU A 206 1.71 -0.08 12.39
C LEU A 206 0.73 1.11 12.41
N SER A 207 0.32 1.54 11.23
CA SER A 207 -0.70 2.57 11.04
C SER A 207 -2.01 1.95 10.62
N LEU A 208 -3.11 2.34 11.28
CA LEU A 208 -4.46 1.84 11.00
C LEU A 208 -5.42 3.01 10.77
N THR A 209 -6.23 2.91 9.72
CA THR A 209 -7.16 3.95 9.29
C THR A 209 -8.56 3.41 9.18
N ALA A 210 -9.52 4.10 9.79
CA ALA A 210 -10.95 3.80 9.70
C ALA A 210 -11.67 4.98 9.03
N PRO A 211 -11.64 5.09 7.68
CA PRO A 211 -11.93 6.35 6.98
C PRO A 211 -13.39 6.79 7.07
N THR A 212 -14.33 5.86 7.23
CA THR A 212 -15.78 6.15 7.11
C THR A 212 -16.58 5.89 8.37
N ARG A 213 -16.20 4.88 9.17
CA ARG A 213 -16.91 4.49 10.39
C ARG A 213 -15.94 3.89 11.39
N ALA A 214 -16.22 4.09 12.68
CA ALA A 214 -15.45 3.48 13.76
C ALA A 214 -15.36 1.96 13.57
N ALA A 215 -14.23 1.38 13.95
CA ALA A 215 -13.94 -0.02 13.76
C ALA A 215 -13.09 -0.59 14.88
N THR A 216 -13.22 -1.88 15.11
CA THR A 216 -12.41 -2.62 16.06
C THR A 216 -11.62 -3.67 15.30
N VAL A 217 -10.32 -3.73 15.56
CA VAL A 217 -9.43 -4.76 15.01
C VAL A 217 -8.68 -5.46 16.13
N LYS A 218 -8.33 -6.72 15.89
CA LYS A 218 -7.42 -7.49 16.73
C LYS A 218 -6.09 -7.59 15.99
N VAL A 219 -5.00 -7.17 16.61
CA VAL A 219 -3.65 -7.33 16.08
C VAL A 219 -2.95 -8.42 16.87
N THR A 220 -2.40 -9.39 16.16
CA THR A 220 -1.67 -10.52 16.73
C THR A 220 -0.23 -10.47 16.24
N ALA A 221 0.71 -10.45 17.17
CA ALA A 221 2.11 -10.74 16.92
C ALA A 221 2.35 -12.24 17.04
N SER A 222 2.90 -12.88 16.00
CA SER A 222 3.28 -14.29 16.04
C SER A 222 4.40 -14.55 17.05
N ALA A 223 4.71 -15.81 17.36
CA ALA A 223 6.02 -16.11 17.93
C ALA A 223 7.14 -15.59 17.02
N GLY A 224 8.30 -15.27 17.59
CA GLY A 224 9.48 -14.94 16.81
C GLY A 224 9.98 -16.16 16.02
N SER A 225 10.67 -15.91 14.92
CA SER A 225 11.28 -16.94 14.06
C SER A 225 12.27 -17.83 14.82
N GLU A 226 12.82 -17.36 15.93
CA GLU A 226 13.75 -18.11 16.80
C GLU A 226 13.16 -18.40 18.19
N GLY A 227 11.86 -18.15 18.38
CA GLY A 227 11.12 -18.43 19.61
C GLY A 227 10.45 -17.21 20.26
N GLY A 228 9.87 -17.46 21.44
CA GLY A 228 8.96 -16.54 22.12
C GLY A 228 7.51 -16.95 21.96
N GLU A 229 6.60 -16.20 22.57
CA GLU A 229 5.17 -16.49 22.58
C GLU A 229 4.37 -15.39 21.88
N ALA A 230 3.36 -15.82 21.12
CA ALA A 230 2.46 -14.91 20.41
C ALA A 230 1.66 -14.03 21.38
N VAL A 231 1.39 -12.79 21.00
CA VAL A 231 0.66 -11.82 21.83
C VAL A 231 -0.38 -11.11 20.96
N SER A 232 -1.59 -10.91 21.49
CA SER A 232 -2.67 -10.21 20.78
C SER A 232 -3.16 -9.00 21.56
N LYS A 233 -3.53 -7.93 20.85
CA LYS A 233 -4.12 -6.71 21.42
C LYS A 233 -5.25 -6.23 20.50
N THR A 234 -6.34 -5.77 21.11
CA THR A 234 -7.49 -5.20 20.39
C THR A 234 -7.41 -3.69 20.40
N PHE A 235 -7.72 -3.07 19.26
CA PHE A 235 -7.73 -1.62 19.07
C PHE A 235 -9.09 -1.18 18.55
N THR A 236 -9.57 -0.05 19.05
CA THR A 236 -10.79 0.61 18.57
C THR A 236 -10.41 1.93 17.94
N LEU A 237 -10.68 2.06 16.64
CA LEU A 237 -10.41 3.22 15.82
C LEU A 237 -11.66 4.08 15.73
N LYS A 238 -11.49 5.40 15.80
CA LYS A 238 -12.58 6.36 15.55
C LYS A 238 -12.85 6.49 14.06
N ALA A 239 -14.06 6.92 13.71
CA ALA A 239 -14.40 7.21 12.32
C ALA A 239 -13.57 8.40 11.81
N GLY A 240 -13.05 8.29 10.59
CA GLY A 240 -12.29 9.34 9.92
C GLY A 240 -10.88 9.53 10.45
N THR A 241 -10.35 8.60 11.27
CA THR A 241 -9.00 8.75 11.86
C THR A 241 -7.99 7.75 11.32
N THR A 242 -6.72 8.15 11.44
CA THR A 242 -5.55 7.27 11.32
C THR A 242 -4.79 7.28 12.63
N GLU A 243 -4.43 6.10 13.13
CA GLU A 243 -3.69 5.95 14.37
C GLU A 243 -2.47 5.05 14.14
N ASN A 244 -1.30 5.51 14.58
CA ASN A 244 -0.15 4.63 14.76
C ASN A 244 -0.34 3.89 16.08
N VAL A 245 -0.73 2.63 16.00
CA VAL A 245 -1.03 1.82 17.17
C VAL A 245 0.25 1.26 17.77
N GLU A 246 0.28 1.16 19.11
CA GLU A 246 1.32 0.42 19.81
C GLU A 246 1.10 -1.08 19.60
N ALA A 247 1.59 -1.58 18.46
CA ALA A 247 1.46 -2.97 18.04
C ALA A 247 2.08 -3.91 19.09
N PRO A 248 1.46 -5.07 19.35
CA PRO A 248 2.04 -6.04 20.27
C PRO A 248 3.40 -6.53 19.77
N THR A 249 4.28 -6.85 20.72
CA THR A 249 5.54 -7.57 20.47
C THR A 249 5.46 -8.94 21.15
N PRO A 250 6.07 -9.99 20.58
CA PRO A 250 6.03 -11.32 21.17
C PRO A 250 6.75 -11.35 22.53
N THR A 251 6.21 -12.10 23.49
CA THR A 251 6.87 -12.25 24.80
C THR A 251 8.12 -13.08 24.62
N GLY A 252 9.27 -12.57 25.10
CA GLY A 252 10.56 -13.25 24.93
C GLY A 252 11.00 -13.36 23.46
N LEU A 253 10.64 -12.39 22.62
CA LEU A 253 10.96 -12.32 21.19
C LEU A 253 12.43 -12.69 20.91
N LYS A 254 12.62 -13.64 19.99
CA LYS A 254 13.89 -13.94 19.32
C LYS A 254 13.70 -13.93 17.80
N GLY A 255 14.64 -13.33 17.08
CA GLY A 255 14.52 -13.11 15.64
C GLY A 255 13.44 -12.09 15.27
N THR A 256 12.87 -12.24 14.08
CA THR A 256 11.77 -11.40 13.57
C THR A 256 10.41 -12.10 13.71
N TYR A 257 9.31 -11.33 13.64
CA TYR A 257 7.95 -11.84 13.85
C TYR A 257 6.97 -11.30 12.81
N ALA A 258 5.79 -11.90 12.70
CA ALA A 258 4.69 -11.42 11.86
C ALA A 258 3.64 -10.66 12.68
N LEU A 259 3.03 -9.66 12.07
CA LEU A 259 1.83 -8.98 12.56
C LEU A 259 0.66 -9.37 11.67
N THR A 260 -0.40 -9.90 12.26
CA THR A 260 -1.67 -10.17 11.61
C THR A 260 -2.72 -9.22 12.18
N VAL A 261 -3.38 -8.47 11.31
CA VAL A 261 -4.51 -7.58 11.66
C VAL A 261 -5.79 -8.27 11.21
N GLU A 262 -6.70 -8.51 12.14
CA GLU A 262 -8.02 -9.11 11.89
C GLU A 262 -9.10 -8.07 12.16
N HIS A 263 -9.99 -7.86 11.18
CA HIS A 263 -11.16 -7.02 11.39
C HIS A 263 -12.17 -7.74 12.32
N VAL A 264 -12.57 -7.08 13.41
CA VAL A 264 -13.50 -7.64 14.38
C VAL A 264 -14.91 -7.11 14.16
N SER A 265 -15.06 -5.79 14.08
CA SER A 265 -16.38 -5.16 13.88
C SER A 265 -16.24 -3.72 13.41
N GLY A 266 -17.35 -3.13 12.95
CA GLY A 266 -17.38 -1.75 12.53
C GLY A 266 -17.12 -1.56 11.04
N GLY A 267 -16.59 -0.39 10.67
CA GLY A 267 -16.30 0.01 9.29
C GLY A 267 -15.05 -0.64 8.69
N PRO A 268 -14.80 -0.46 7.39
CA PRO A 268 -13.58 -0.97 6.76
C PRO A 268 -12.34 -0.34 7.41
N VAL A 269 -11.32 -1.16 7.64
CA VAL A 269 -10.02 -0.72 8.16
C VAL A 269 -8.96 -0.93 7.09
N TYR A 270 -8.12 0.08 6.92
CA TYR A 270 -6.95 0.06 6.04
C TYR A 270 -5.71 0.11 6.93
N GLY A 271 -4.68 -0.64 6.56
CA GLY A 271 -3.45 -0.71 7.32
C GLY A 271 -2.23 -0.44 6.47
N ALA A 272 -1.19 0.09 7.10
CA ALA A 272 0.14 0.15 6.55
C ALA A 272 1.17 -0.11 7.65
N ARG A 273 2.26 -0.76 7.28
CA ARG A 273 3.45 -0.92 8.11
C ARG A 273 4.56 -0.04 7.55
N THR A 274 5.12 0.81 8.40
CA THR A 274 6.43 1.43 8.13
C THR A 274 7.51 0.58 8.78
N LEU A 275 8.53 0.21 7.99
CA LEU A 275 9.79 -0.32 8.49
C LEU A 275 10.85 0.77 8.33
N ALA A 276 11.56 1.08 9.40
CA ALA A 276 12.69 1.98 9.40
C ALA A 276 13.94 1.24 9.89
N ALA A 277 15.02 1.36 9.14
CA ALA A 277 16.32 0.79 9.46
C ALA A 277 17.41 1.82 9.18
N ASN A 278 18.49 1.77 9.95
CA ASN A 278 19.69 2.53 9.62
C ASN A 278 20.71 1.54 9.06
N ALA A 279 21.16 1.75 7.82
CA ALA A 279 22.21 0.96 7.19
C ALA A 279 23.42 1.88 6.98
N ASP A 280 24.57 1.53 7.57
CA ASP A 280 25.81 2.31 7.45
C ASP A 280 25.67 3.82 7.77
N GLY A 281 24.78 4.15 8.70
CA GLY A 281 24.48 5.53 9.10
C GLY A 281 23.46 6.25 8.23
N VAL A 282 22.98 5.62 7.15
CA VAL A 282 21.93 6.15 6.28
C VAL A 282 20.55 5.67 6.78
N PRO A 283 19.64 6.59 7.15
CA PRO A 283 18.29 6.22 7.56
C PRO A 283 17.45 5.82 6.34
N GLY A 284 17.13 4.54 6.24
CA GLY A 284 16.21 3.98 5.24
C GLY A 284 14.82 3.73 5.82
N PHE A 285 13.79 3.80 4.97
CA PHE A 285 12.46 3.33 5.34
C PHE A 285 11.66 2.84 4.13
N THR A 286 10.70 1.96 4.38
CA THR A 286 9.70 1.53 3.40
C THR A 286 8.32 1.52 4.05
N ILE A 287 7.27 1.70 3.25
CA ILE A 287 5.89 1.67 3.70
C ILE A 287 5.15 0.60 2.91
N GLN A 288 4.55 -0.35 3.62
CA GLN A 288 3.89 -1.49 3.02
C GLN A 288 2.42 -1.49 3.41
N ALA A 289 1.53 -1.41 2.43
CA ALA A 289 0.10 -1.54 2.66
C ALA A 289 -0.27 -2.95 3.16
N LEU A 290 -1.33 -3.05 3.96
CA LEU A 290 -1.89 -4.30 4.50
C LEU A 290 -3.28 -4.57 3.89
N PRO A 291 -3.38 -4.91 2.60
CA PRO A 291 -4.64 -5.40 2.05
C PRO A 291 -4.97 -6.79 2.61
N ASP A 292 -6.24 -7.18 2.52
CA ASP A 292 -6.70 -8.55 2.76
C ASP A 292 -5.77 -9.58 2.09
N ASP A 293 -5.17 -10.42 2.92
CA ASP A 293 -4.22 -11.46 2.50
C ASP A 293 -4.92 -12.61 1.78
N ARG A 294 -6.26 -12.66 1.81
CA ARG A 294 -7.10 -13.71 1.22
C ARG A 294 -6.69 -15.13 1.66
N GLY A 295 -5.98 -15.24 2.78
CA GLY A 295 -5.49 -16.50 3.29
C GLY A 295 -6.65 -17.30 3.87
N MET A 296 -6.97 -18.42 3.21
CA MET A 296 -7.98 -19.37 3.67
C MET A 296 -7.28 -20.57 4.34
N VAL A 297 -7.96 -21.19 5.31
CA VAL A 297 -7.54 -22.46 5.92
C VAL A 297 -8.65 -23.46 5.69
N ALA A 298 -8.32 -24.62 5.11
CA ALA A 298 -9.26 -25.72 4.99
C ALA A 298 -9.51 -26.30 6.40
N VAL A 299 -10.77 -26.23 6.86
CA VAL A 299 -11.19 -26.89 8.10
C VAL A 299 -11.78 -28.26 7.72
N PRO A 300 -11.24 -29.37 8.26
CA PRO A 300 -11.81 -30.69 8.01
C PRO A 300 -13.26 -30.77 8.49
N GLU A 301 -14.12 -31.42 7.72
CA GLU A 301 -15.44 -31.82 8.23
C GLU A 301 -15.25 -32.85 9.35
N ALA A 302 -15.93 -32.63 10.47
CA ALA A 302 -15.89 -33.51 11.62
C ALA A 302 -17.30 -34.07 11.86
N ASP A 303 -17.41 -35.39 11.82
CA ASP A 303 -18.64 -36.11 12.16
C ASP A 303 -18.58 -36.64 13.60
N GLN A 304 -19.72 -36.63 14.29
CA GLN A 304 -19.84 -37.29 15.59
C GLN A 304 -19.91 -38.82 15.39
N ASP A 305 -18.89 -39.53 15.87
CA ASP A 305 -18.91 -40.99 15.99
C ASP A 305 -19.15 -41.41 17.44
N LEU A 306 -20.38 -41.86 17.73
CA LEU A 306 -20.78 -42.34 19.07
C LEU A 306 -20.31 -43.77 19.36
N SER A 307 -19.76 -44.51 18.38
CA SER A 307 -19.24 -45.86 18.59
C SER A 307 -18.00 -45.89 19.49
N VAL A 308 -17.30 -44.77 19.61
CA VAL A 308 -16.09 -44.61 20.44
C VAL A 308 -16.42 -44.68 21.95
N LEU A 309 -17.68 -44.46 22.34
CA LEU A 309 -18.15 -44.54 23.74
C LEU A 309 -18.59 -45.95 24.16
N GLN A 310 -18.59 -46.93 23.25
CA GLN A 310 -19.07 -48.29 23.51
C GLN A 310 -17.96 -49.32 23.77
N LYS A 311 -16.80 -48.88 24.30
CA LYS A 311 -15.71 -49.80 24.72
C LYS A 311 -15.76 -50.16 26.19
#